data_AF-A0A0V1KKM8-F1
#
_entry.id   AF-A0A0V1KKM8-F1
#
_cell.length_a   1.000
_cell.length_b   1.000
_cell.length_c   1.000
_cell.angle_alpha   90.00
_cell.angle_beta   90.00
_cell.angle_gamma   90.00
#
_symmetry.space_group_name_H-M   'P 1'
#
loop_
_entity.id
_entity.type
_entity.pdbx_description
1 polymer ?
#
loop_
_entity_poly.entity_id
_entity_poly.type
_entity_poly.pdbx_seq_one_letter_code
_entity_poly.pdbx_strand_id
1 'polypeptide(L)' 'MVLIFYRAIVYKAPARNVGKALIAAAMGWQDTPDLTMSPANVVAKPLEHVIAANDANKFIAYNNIPPDIPK' A
#
# COMPACT_ATOMS: atom_id res chain seq x y z
N MET A 1 -5.29 8.44 -24.88
CA MET A 1 -4.52 8.94 -23.71
C MET A 1 -5.06 8.22 -22.48
N VAL A 2 -4.38 7.18 -21.99
CA VAL A 2 -4.77 6.52 -20.72
C VAL A 2 -4.07 7.29 -19.60
N LEU A 3 -4.83 7.99 -18.76
CA LEU A 3 -4.30 8.60 -17.56
C LEU A 3 -4.00 7.48 -16.56
N ILE A 4 -2.77 6.98 -16.54
CA ILE A 4 -2.33 6.05 -15.50
C ILE A 4 -2.18 6.87 -14.22
N PHE A 5 -3.02 6.59 -13.22
CA PHE A 5 -2.96 7.27 -11.93
C PHE A 5 -1.79 6.73 -11.10
N TYR A 6 -0.62 7.35 -11.21
CA TYR A 6 0.63 6.87 -10.61
C TYR A 6 0.74 7.02 -9.09
N ARG A 7 -0.21 7.69 -8.42
CA ARG A 7 -0.09 8.06 -7.01
C ARG A 7 -1.41 7.90 -6.26
N ALA A 8 -1.36 7.17 -5.16
CA ALA A 8 -2.39 7.09 -4.15
C ALA A 8 -1.75 7.34 -2.78
N ILE A 9 -2.46 8.03 -1.88
CA ILE A 9 -2.04 8.20 -0.49
C ILE A 9 -3.12 7.59 0.39
N VAL A 10 -2.73 6.78 1.36
CA VAL A 10 -3.65 6.14 2.31
C VAL A 10 -3.26 6.55 3.72
N TYR A 11 -4.23 7.04 4.48
CA TYR A 11 -4.12 7.28 5.91
C TYR A 11 -4.94 6.22 6.67
N LYS A 12 -4.26 5.39 7.47
CA LYS A 12 -4.88 4.42 8.37
C LYS A 12 -4.78 4.93 9.80
N ALA A 13 -5.92 5.16 10.44
CA ALA A 13 -5.95 5.58 11.83
C ALA A 13 -5.43 4.45 12.76
N PRO A 14 -4.81 4.78 13.92
CA PRO A 14 -4.40 3.78 14.90
C PRO A 14 -5.56 2.85 15.28
N ALA A 15 -5.28 1.56 15.40
CA ALA A 15 -6.24 0.51 15.77
C ALA A 15 -7.49 0.36 14.88
N ARG A 16 -7.50 0.93 13.66
CA ARG A 16 -8.61 0.75 12.70
C ARG A 16 -8.14 0.01 11.47
N ASN A 17 -8.96 -0.90 10.95
CA ASN A 17 -8.66 -1.58 9.69
C ASN A 17 -9.03 -0.75 8.45
N VAL A 18 -9.84 0.29 8.62
CA VAL A 18 -10.24 1.24 7.58
C VAL A 18 -9.46 2.55 7.68
N GLY A 19 -9.46 3.32 6.59
CA GLY A 19 -8.76 4.59 6.49
C GLY A 19 -9.40 5.56 5.52
N LYS A 20 -8.63 6.57 5.15
CA LYS A 20 -8.95 7.51 4.07
C LYS A 20 -7.93 7.39 2.96
N ALA A 21 -8.36 7.46 1.69
CA ALA A 21 -7.48 7.48 0.54
C ALA A 21 -7.66 8.76 -0.29
N LEU A 22 -6.55 9.34 -0.73
CA LEU A 22 -6.52 10.36 -1.78
C LEU A 22 -6.06 9.68 -3.06
N ILE A 23 -6.97 9.61 -4.04
CA ILE A 23 -6.73 9.02 -5.36
C ILE A 23 -7.00 10.08 -6.42
N ALA A 24 -6.20 10.07 -7.49
CA ALA A 24 -6.25 11.12 -8.50
C ALA A 24 -7.57 11.17 -9.31
N ALA A 25 -8.37 10.10 -9.27
CA ALA A 25 -9.70 10.05 -9.89
C ALA A 25 -10.83 10.62 -9.00
N ALA A 26 -10.54 10.97 -7.74
CA ALA A 26 -11.55 11.41 -6.78
C ALA A 26 -11.28 12.83 -6.27
N MET A 27 -12.36 13.56 -6.01
CA MET A 27 -12.30 14.87 -5.37
C MET A 27 -12.19 14.66 -3.85
N GLY A 28 -10.98 14.84 -3.32
CA GLY A 28 -10.72 14.77 -1.88
C GLY A 28 -10.58 13.35 -1.31
N TRP A 29 -10.54 13.26 0.01
CA TRP A 29 -10.32 12.02 0.76
C TRP A 29 -11.57 11.11 0.76
N GLN A 30 -11.41 9.88 0.30
CA GLN A 30 -12.46 8.85 0.25
C GLN A 30 -12.26 7.81 1.35
N ASP A 31 -13.34 7.20 1.83
CA ASP A 31 -13.23 6.04 2.72
C ASP A 31 -12.63 4.83 1.99
N THR A 32 -11.74 4.10 2.68
CA THR A 32 -11.21 2.85 2.14
C THR A 32 -12.08 1.67 2.55
N PRO A 33 -12.10 0.57 1.77
CA PRO A 33 -12.46 -0.73 2.32
C PRO A 33 -11.49 -1.12 3.46
N ASP A 34 -11.82 -2.20 4.18
CA ASP A 34 -10.91 -2.80 5.15
C ASP A 34 -9.57 -3.14 4.46
N LEU A 35 -8.49 -2.52 4.94
CA LEU A 35 -7.16 -2.64 4.38
C LEU A 35 -6.47 -3.98 4.69
N THR A 36 -7.07 -4.81 5.54
CA THR A 36 -6.58 -6.16 5.88
C THR A 36 -7.21 -7.24 4.99
N MET A 37 -8.29 -6.92 4.28
CA MET A 37 -8.96 -7.88 3.41
C MET A 37 -8.20 -8.10 2.09
N SER A 38 -7.92 -9.37 1.79
CA SER A 38 -7.58 -9.84 0.44
C SER A 38 -8.87 -10.00 -0.39
N PRO A 39 -8.89 -9.70 -1.69
CA PRO A 39 -7.80 -9.23 -2.56
C PRO A 39 -7.86 -7.73 -2.87
N ALA A 40 -8.55 -6.91 -2.07
CA ALA A 40 -8.97 -5.57 -2.50
C ALA A 40 -8.41 -4.41 -1.65
N ASN A 41 -7.17 -4.49 -1.19
CA ASN A 41 -6.51 -3.33 -0.58
C ASN A 41 -5.64 -2.59 -1.62
N VAL A 42 -5.82 -1.27 -1.72
CA VAL A 42 -5.04 -0.39 -2.61
C VAL A 42 -3.55 -0.33 -2.24
N VAL A 43 -3.19 -0.85 -1.06
CA VAL A 43 -1.82 -0.86 -0.52
C VAL A 43 -1.06 -2.14 -0.88
N ALA A 44 -1.67 -3.33 -0.81
CA ALA A 44 -0.93 -4.57 -1.08
C ALA A 44 -0.97 -4.97 -2.56
N LYS A 45 -1.97 -4.53 -3.34
CA LYS A 45 -2.01 -4.79 -4.79
C LYS A 45 -0.74 -4.38 -5.54
N PRO A 46 -0.18 -3.17 -5.34
CA PRO A 46 1.11 -2.81 -5.93
C PRO A 46 2.29 -3.64 -5.43
N LEU A 47 2.19 -4.24 -4.23
CA LEU A 47 3.22 -5.08 -3.63
C LEU A 47 3.17 -6.54 -4.13
N GLU A 48 2.10 -6.98 -4.81
CA GLU A 48 2.01 -8.35 -5.35
C GLU A 48 3.19 -8.69 -6.28
N HIS A 49 3.61 -7.74 -7.12
CA HIS A 49 4.78 -7.90 -7.98
C HIS A 49 6.11 -7.81 -7.22
N VAL A 50 6.13 -7.21 -6.02
CA VAL A 50 7.32 -7.14 -5.16
C VAL A 50 7.59 -8.48 -4.50
N ILE A 51 6.53 -9.16 -4.04
CA ILE A 51 6.62 -10.41 -3.26
C ILE A 51 6.58 -11.67 -4.11
N ALA A 52 6.14 -11.57 -5.38
CA ALA A 52 6.15 -12.70 -6.29
C ALA A 52 7.59 -13.21 -6.53
N ALA A 53 7.77 -14.53 -6.60
CA ALA A 53 9.05 -15.12 -6.98
C ALA A 53 9.35 -14.82 -8.47
N ASN A 54 10.23 -13.86 -8.71
CA ASN A 54 10.63 -13.45 -10.06
C ASN A 54 12.09 -12.95 -10.04
N ASP A 55 12.94 -13.58 -10.85
CA ASP A 55 14.38 -13.28 -10.95
C ASP A 55 14.68 -11.87 -11.46
N ALA A 56 13.72 -11.24 -12.14
CA ALA A 56 13.82 -9.87 -12.59
C ALA A 56 13.49 -8.83 -11.51
N ASN A 57 13.01 -9.23 -10.33
CA ASN A 57 12.65 -8.28 -9.27
C ASN A 57 13.87 -7.49 -8.78
N LYS A 58 13.70 -6.16 -8.60
CA LYS A 58 14.75 -5.22 -8.16
C LYS A 58 14.35 -4.40 -6.92
N PHE A 59 13.44 -4.91 -6.10
CA PHE A 59 12.95 -4.21 -4.92
C PHE A 59 13.86 -4.41 -3.72
N ILE A 60 14.02 -3.36 -2.91
CA ILE A 60 14.73 -3.40 -1.64
C ILE A 60 13.72 -3.02 -0.55
N ALA A 61 13.52 -3.90 0.43
CA ALA A 61 12.80 -3.58 1.65
C ALA A 61 13.79 -3.05 2.69
N TYR A 62 13.52 -1.88 3.25
CA TYR A 62 14.31 -1.31 4.34
C TYR A 62 13.39 -0.95 5.51
N ASN A 63 13.93 -1.01 6.73
CA ASN A 63 13.25 -0.56 7.93
C ASN A 63 14.29 0.08 8.87
N ASN A 64 13.87 1.06 9.67
CA ASN A 64 14.73 1.76 10.62
C ASN A 64 14.78 1.09 12.01
N ILE A 65 14.28 -0.14 12.15
CA ILE A 65 14.40 -0.91 13.40
C ILE A 65 15.87 -1.29 13.60
N PRO A 66 16.48 -0.96 14.76
CA PRO A 66 17.85 -1.35 15.06
C PRO A 66 18.03 -2.88 14.97
N PRO A 67 19.20 -3.36 14.53
CA PRO A 67 19.44 -4.79 14.32
C PRO A 67 19.31 -5.63 15.60
N ASP A 68 19.55 -5.04 16.77
CA ASP A 68 19.67 -5.75 18.05
C ASP A 68 18.38 -5.75 18.91
N ILE A 69 17.22 -5.43 18.33
CA ILE A 69 15.93 -5.58 19.01
C ILE A 69 15.32 -6.95 18.66
N PRO A 70 14.96 -7.80 19.65
CA PRO A 70 14.24 -9.05 19.39
C PRO A 70 12.97 -8.80 18.56
N LYS A 71 12.74 -9.66 17.56
CA LYS A 71 11.61 -9.57 16.64
C LYS A 71 10.43 -10.40 17.12
#